data_AF-A0A961NWV3-F1
#
_entry.id   AF-A0A961NWV3-F1
#
_cell.length_a   1.000
_cell.length_b   1.000
_cell.length_c   1.000
_cell.angle_alpha   90.00
_cell.angle_beta   90.00
_cell.angle_gamma   90.00
#
_symmetry.space_group_name_H-M   'P 1'
#
loop_
_entity.id
_entity.type
_entity.pdbx_description
1 polymer ?
#
loop_
_entity_poly.entity_id
_entity_poly.type
_entity_poly.pdbx_seq_one_letter_code
_entity_poly.pdbx_strand_id
1 'polypeptide(L)' 'RNRSEPDYDALKGALLDGYRSVRDLDPAALDLFLVLRAATYVGWIISRMDEDGSEARNARFITTARRLAEAHLSKAGD' A
#
# COMPACT_ATOMS: atom_id res chain seq x y z
N ARG A 1 -1.32 -7.06 -2.37
CA ARG A 1 -1.70 -8.10 -3.36
C ARG A 1 -3.22 -8.11 -3.53
N ASN A 2 -3.99 -8.02 -2.45
CA ASN A 2 -5.46 -8.17 -2.45
C ASN A 2 -6.25 -6.86 -2.66
N ARG A 3 -5.62 -5.79 -3.14
CA ARG A 3 -6.25 -4.46 -3.27
C ARG A 3 -7.21 -4.34 -4.46
N SER A 4 -7.14 -5.26 -5.40
CA SER A 4 -8.00 -5.33 -6.58
C SER A 4 -9.15 -6.33 -6.39
N GLU A 5 -9.25 -6.95 -5.22
CA GLU A 5 -10.32 -7.90 -4.92
C GLU A 5 -11.62 -7.11 -4.63
N PRO A 6 -12.80 -7.60 -5.08
CA PRO A 6 -14.06 -6.86 -4.96
C PRO A 6 -14.45 -6.50 -3.52
N ASP A 7 -14.01 -7.30 -2.56
CA ASP A 7 -14.31 -7.20 -1.13
C ASP A 7 -13.26 -6.39 -0.36
N TYR A 8 -12.27 -5.80 -1.04
CA TYR A 8 -11.19 -5.06 -0.40
C TYR A 8 -11.69 -3.95 0.54
N ASP A 9 -12.66 -3.14 0.10
CA ASP A 9 -13.17 -2.03 0.92
C ASP A 9 -13.97 -2.53 2.12
N ALA A 10 -14.72 -3.63 1.97
CA ALA A 10 -15.43 -4.27 3.07
C ALA A 10 -14.46 -4.82 4.12
N LEU A 11 -13.39 -5.49 3.69
CA LEU A 11 -12.35 -6.02 4.57
C LEU A 11 -11.57 -4.89 5.26
N LYS A 12 -11.26 -3.80 4.55
CA LYS A 12 -10.62 -2.62 5.13
C LYS A 12 -11.50 -2.00 6.22
N GLY A 13 -12.80 -1.87 5.98
CA GLY A 13 -13.78 -1.38 6.96
C GLY A 13 -13.82 -2.27 8.21
N ALA A 14 -14.04 -3.57 8.03
CA ALA A 14 -14.11 -4.52 9.14
C ALA A 14 -12.82 -4.53 9.99
N LEU A 15 -11.65 -4.40 9.37
CA LEU A 15 -10.38 -4.30 10.08
C LEU A 15 -10.30 -3.03 10.93
N LEU A 16 -10.73 -1.88 10.40
CA LEU A 16 -10.71 -0.62 11.12
C LEU A 16 -11.69 -0.61 12.29
N ASP A 17 -12.88 -1.16 12.10
CA ASP A 17 -13.88 -1.29 13.15
C ASP A 17 -13.40 -2.22 14.27
N GLY A 18 -12.80 -3.36 13.90
CA GLY A 18 -12.16 -4.26 14.85
C GLY A 18 -11.05 -3.57 15.66
N TYR A 19 -10.19 -2.78 15.01
CA TYR A 19 -9.13 -2.05 15.72
C TYR A 19 -9.69 -0.99 16.67
N ARG A 20 -10.70 -0.22 16.24
CA ARG A 20 -11.37 0.81 17.04
C ARG A 20 -12.09 0.27 18.27
N SER A 21 -12.52 -1.00 18.23
CA SER A 21 -13.11 -1.66 19.41
C SER A 21 -12.12 -1.78 20.58
N VAL A 22 -10.80 -1.75 20.30
CA VAL A 22 -9.75 -1.85 21.31
C VAL A 22 -9.13 -0.49 21.62
N ARG A 23 -8.94 0.35 20.60
CA ARG A 23 -8.28 1.65 20.73
C ARG A 23 -8.80 2.65 19.71
N ASP A 24 -9.13 3.86 20.17
CA ASP A 24 -9.50 4.95 19.28
C ASP A 24 -8.38 5.26 18.27
N LEU A 25 -8.77 5.51 17.03
CA LEU A 25 -7.86 5.68 15.90
C LEU A 25 -8.49 6.55 14.81
N ASP A 26 -7.80 7.63 14.48
CA ASP A 26 -8.00 8.40 13.26
C ASP A 26 -7.27 7.71 12.07
N PRO A 27 -7.99 7.24 11.04
CA PRO A 27 -7.39 6.58 9.88
C PRO A 27 -6.99 7.56 8.77
N ALA A 28 -7.07 8.89 8.97
CA ALA A 28 -6.79 9.88 7.92
C ALA A 28 -5.43 9.65 7.23
N ALA A 29 -4.41 9.27 8.00
CA ALA A 29 -3.06 8.99 7.48
C ALA A 29 -2.89 7.58 6.89
N LEU A 30 -3.90 6.71 6.92
CA LEU A 30 -3.77 5.31 6.51
C LEU A 30 -3.36 5.17 5.05
N ASP A 31 -3.96 5.94 4.15
CA ASP A 31 -3.63 5.88 2.72
C ASP A 31 -2.16 6.30 2.49
N LEU A 32 -1.66 7.30 3.23
CA LEU A 32 -0.23 7.67 3.21
C LEU A 32 0.66 6.53 3.72
N PHE A 33 0.31 5.89 4.84
CA PHE A 33 1.07 4.74 5.35
C PHE A 33 1.12 3.57 4.34
N LEU A 34 0.06 3.37 3.55
CA LEU A 34 0.06 2.38 2.48
C LEU A 34 1.02 2.75 1.33
N VAL A 35 1.13 4.04 0.98
CA VAL A 35 2.13 4.54 0.03
C VAL A 35 3.54 4.28 0.55
N LEU A 36 3.83 4.71 1.79
CA LEU A 36 5.15 4.53 2.41
C LEU A 36 5.55 3.06 2.46
N ARG A 37 4.62 2.19 2.89
CA ARG A 37 4.84 0.74 2.89
C ARG A 37 5.16 0.21 1.49
N ALA A 38 4.47 0.66 0.45
CA ALA A 38 4.78 0.23 -0.91
C ALA A 38 6.18 0.68 -1.36
N ALA A 39 6.57 1.91 -1.04
CA ALA A 39 7.89 2.45 -1.34
C ALA A 39 9.03 1.66 -0.65
N THR A 40 8.82 1.15 0.57
CA THR A 40 9.85 0.33 1.24
C THR A 40 10.21 -0.94 0.48
N TYR A 41 9.27 -1.54 -0.27
CA TYR A 41 9.57 -2.72 -1.08
C TYR A 41 10.43 -2.39 -2.30
N VAL A 42 10.28 -1.18 -2.87
CA VAL A 42 11.16 -0.67 -3.94
C VAL A 42 12.58 -0.51 -3.42
N GLY A 43 12.76 0.11 -2.25
CA GLY A 43 14.08 0.22 -1.62
C GLY A 43 14.69 -1.15 -1.30
N TRP A 44 13.89 -2.06 -0.76
CA TRP A 44 14.34 -3.39 -0.36
C TRP A 44 14.84 -4.26 -1.53
N ILE A 45 14.17 -4.21 -2.69
CA ILE A 45 14.52 -5.07 -3.83
C ILE A 45 15.79 -4.62 -4.57
N ILE A 46 16.15 -3.33 -4.51
CA ILE A 46 17.31 -2.78 -5.24
C ILE A 46 18.62 -3.51 -4.87
N SER A 47 18.81 -3.83 -3.59
CA SER A 47 19.98 -4.58 -3.11
C SER A 47 20.00 -6.07 -3.50
N ARG A 48 18.97 -6.56 -4.21
CA ARG A 48 18.72 -7.98 -4.51
C ARG A 48 18.46 -8.23 -6.00
N MET A 49 18.87 -7.31 -6.87
CA MET A 49 18.55 -7.38 -8.29
C MET A 49 19.12 -8.62 -9.00
N ASP A 50 20.17 -9.23 -8.45
CA ASP A 50 20.79 -10.45 -8.97
C ASP A 50 20.05 -11.74 -8.59
N GLU A 51 19.02 -11.68 -7.72
CA GLU A 51 18.21 -12.86 -7.36
C GLU A 51 17.18 -13.19 -8.45
N ASP A 52 16.89 -14.48 -8.63
CA ASP A 52 15.91 -14.95 -9.60
C ASP A 52 14.55 -14.26 -9.43
N GLY A 53 14.05 -13.70 -10.53
CA GLY A 53 12.78 -12.99 -10.60
C GLY A 53 12.77 -11.60 -9.94
N SER A 54 13.91 -11.06 -9.52
CA SER A 54 13.99 -9.72 -8.93
C SER A 54 13.56 -8.62 -9.87
N GLU A 55 13.84 -8.74 -11.17
CA GLU A 55 13.36 -7.79 -12.19
C GLU A 55 11.82 -7.71 -12.20
N ALA A 56 11.14 -8.85 -12.27
CA ALA A 56 9.68 -8.92 -12.25
C ALA A 56 9.10 -8.43 -10.91
N ARG A 57 9.75 -8.74 -9.78
CA ARG A 57 9.34 -8.22 -8.46
C ARG A 57 9.51 -6.70 -8.39
N ASN A 58 10.64 -6.18 -8.86
CA ASN A 58 10.95 -4.76 -8.85
C ASN A 58 9.94 -3.98 -9.70
N ALA A 59 9.67 -4.41 -10.92
CA ALA A 59 8.65 -3.82 -11.78
C ALA A 59 7.29 -3.73 -11.07
N ARG A 60 6.86 -4.83 -10.42
CA ARG A 60 5.61 -4.85 -9.65
C ARG A 60 5.61 -3.90 -8.45
N PHE A 61 6.73 -3.79 -7.72
CA PHE A 61 6.84 -2.87 -6.60
C PHE A 61 6.79 -1.41 -7.06
N ILE A 62 7.49 -1.06 -8.13
CA ILE A 62 7.46 0.28 -8.73
C ILE A 62 6.04 0.63 -9.18
N THR A 63 5.39 -0.24 -9.97
CA THR A 63 4.00 -0.02 -10.41
C THR A 63 3.05 0.19 -9.24
N THR A 64 3.21 -0.64 -8.19
CA THR A 64 2.36 -0.55 -6.99
C THR A 64 2.57 0.76 -6.23
N ALA A 65 3.83 1.13 -5.99
CA ALA A 65 4.17 2.34 -5.25
C ALA A 65 3.69 3.59 -5.99
N ARG A 66 3.93 3.65 -7.31
CA ARG A 66 3.48 4.75 -8.16
C ARG A 66 1.96 4.89 -8.17
N ARG A 67 1.21 3.81 -8.38
CA ARG A 67 -0.26 3.84 -8.39
C ARG A 67 -0.83 4.36 -7.06
N LEU A 68 -0.27 3.92 -5.94
CA LEU A 68 -0.73 4.38 -4.62
C LEU A 68 -0.39 5.84 -4.37
N ALA A 69 0.81 6.28 -4.78
CA ALA A 69 1.24 7.67 -4.65
C ALA A 69 0.35 8.60 -5.49
N GLU A 70 0.09 8.24 -6.75
CA GLU A 70 -0.82 8.97 -7.64
C GLU A 70 -2.22 9.08 -7.01
N ALA A 71 -2.80 7.96 -6.56
CA ALA A 71 -4.11 7.96 -5.93
C ALA A 71 -4.17 8.80 -4.63
N HIS A 72 -3.09 8.83 -3.84
CA HIS A 72 -3.03 9.65 -2.63
C HIS A 72 -2.91 11.14 -2.95
N LEU A 73 -2.04 11.51 -3.90
CA LEU A 73 -1.83 12.90 -4.30
C LEU A 73 -3.05 13.50 -5.00
N SER A 74 -3.77 12.72 -5.82
CA SER A 74 -5.02 13.17 -6.44
C SER A 74 -6.12 13.47 -5.43
N LYS A 75 -6.20 12.71 -4.33
CA LYS A 75 -7.17 12.99 -3.24
C LYS A 75 -6.81 14.20 -2.38
N ALA A 76 -5.52 14.57 -2.34
CA ALA A 76 -5.03 15.69 -1.53
C ALA A 76 -5.13 17.05 -2.24
N GLY A 77 -5.48 17.05 -3.54
CA GLY A 77 -5.61 18.25 -4.38
C GLY A 77 -7.04 18.76 -4.58
N ASP A 78 -8.04 18.08 -4.01
CA ASP A 78 -9.46 18.48 -3.95
C ASP A 78 -9.77 19.14 -2.59
#